data_AF-A0A944QJW2-F1
#
_entry.id   AF-A0A944QJW2-F1
#
_cell.length_a   1.000
_cell.length_b   1.000
_cell.length_c   1.000
_cell.angle_alpha   90.00
_cell.angle_beta   90.00
_cell.angle_gamma   90.00
#
_symmetry.space_group_name_H-M   'P 1'
#
loop_
_entity.id
_entity.type
_entity.pdbx_description
1 polymer ?
#
loop_
_entity_poly.entity_id
_entity_poly.type
_entity_poly.pdbx_seq_one_letter_code
_entity_poly.pdbx_strand_id
1 'polypeptide(L)'
;ADDKANVINAALKTAAGAELSPDVIQRSLQNIVFTVDPLAGTYKKLLQDGVTAGTTKQADINGIFDLTALNEVTGDKTSAAGLGKE
;
A
#
# COMPACT_ATOMS: atom_id res chain seq x y z
N ALA A 1 17.87 -0.73 -5.14
CA ALA A 1 16.92 -1.86 -5.31
C ALA A 1 17.31 -3.00 -4.38
N ASP A 2 18.60 -3.27 -4.30
CA ASP A 2 19.21 -4.34 -3.49
C ASP A 2 18.84 -4.26 -2.01
N ASP A 3 18.83 -3.07 -1.41
CA ASP A 3 18.40 -2.92 0.00
C ASP A 3 16.96 -3.39 0.25
N LYS A 4 16.03 -3.10 -0.69
CA LYS A 4 14.63 -3.53 -0.58
C LYS A 4 14.52 -5.04 -0.68
N ALA A 5 15.24 -5.64 -1.63
CA ALA A 5 15.29 -7.07 -1.81
C ALA A 5 15.86 -7.77 -0.57
N ASN A 6 16.94 -7.24 0.00
CA ASN A 6 17.57 -7.79 1.21
C ASN A 6 16.65 -7.73 2.42
N VAL A 7 15.98 -6.59 2.66
CA VAL A 7 15.01 -6.45 3.76
C VAL A 7 13.86 -7.43 3.61
N ILE A 8 13.32 -7.57 2.40
CA ILE A 8 12.21 -8.50 2.12
C ILE A 8 12.66 -9.95 2.28
N ASN A 9 13.82 -10.35 1.74
CA ASN A 9 14.32 -11.72 1.88
C ASN A 9 14.62 -12.06 3.34
N ALA A 10 15.18 -11.14 4.12
CA ALA A 10 15.37 -11.35 5.56
C ALA A 10 14.03 -11.62 6.27
N ALA A 11 12.99 -10.83 5.96
CA ALA A 11 11.64 -11.05 6.52
C ALA A 11 11.03 -12.38 6.05
N LEU A 12 11.19 -12.76 4.78
CA LEU A 12 10.72 -14.04 4.24
C LEU A 12 11.43 -15.22 4.90
N LYS A 13 12.74 -15.13 5.14
CA LYS A 13 13.48 -16.16 5.86
C LYS A 13 12.92 -16.39 7.26
N THR A 14 12.57 -15.31 7.96
CA THR A 14 11.96 -15.38 9.29
C THR A 14 10.52 -15.91 9.24
N ALA A 15 9.67 -15.40 8.34
CA ALA A 15 8.24 -15.72 8.33
C ALA A 15 7.91 -17.05 7.64
N ALA A 16 8.68 -17.44 6.63
CA ALA A 16 8.41 -18.59 5.76
C ALA A 16 9.57 -19.61 5.72
N GLY A 17 10.68 -19.37 6.43
CA GLY A 17 11.79 -20.31 6.58
C GLY A 17 12.81 -20.30 5.44
N ALA A 18 12.59 -19.54 4.37
CA ALA A 18 13.48 -19.46 3.21
C ALA A 18 13.46 -18.07 2.55
N GLU A 19 14.57 -17.75 1.88
CA GLU A 19 14.68 -16.59 0.99
C GLU A 19 14.27 -16.97 -0.43
N LEU A 20 13.93 -15.97 -1.25
CA LEU A 20 13.83 -16.13 -2.69
C LEU A 20 15.20 -16.00 -3.34
N SER A 21 15.40 -16.71 -4.45
CA SER A 21 16.59 -16.53 -5.30
C SER A 21 16.73 -15.07 -5.75
N PRO A 22 17.96 -14.54 -5.92
CA PRO A 22 18.19 -13.14 -6.24
C PRO A 22 17.44 -12.65 -7.50
N ASP A 23 17.39 -13.46 -8.56
CA ASP A 23 16.71 -13.12 -9.81
C ASP A 23 15.18 -13.04 -9.64
N VAL A 24 14.61 -13.86 -8.75
CA VAL A 24 13.18 -13.91 -8.49
C VAL A 24 12.73 -12.66 -7.73
N ILE A 25 13.44 -12.31 -6.65
CA ILE A 25 13.10 -11.12 -5.87
C ILE A 25 13.39 -9.83 -6.63
N GLN A 26 14.44 -9.80 -7.46
CA GLN A 26 14.69 -8.64 -8.30
C GLN A 26 13.57 -8.44 -9.32
N ARG A 27 13.13 -9.52 -9.99
CA ARG A 27 12.01 -9.47 -10.96
C ARG A 27 10.69 -9.08 -10.32
N SER A 28 10.37 -9.58 -9.12
CA SER A 28 9.10 -9.25 -8.44
C SER A 28 8.97 -7.77 -8.09
N LEU A 29 10.09 -7.08 -7.86
CA LEU A 29 10.12 -5.67 -7.49
C LEU A 29 10.17 -4.71 -8.70
N GLN A 30 10.34 -5.19 -9.93
CA GLN A 30 10.54 -4.33 -11.11
C GLN A 30 9.40 -3.35 -11.37
N ASN A 31 8.16 -3.73 -11.03
CA ASN A 31 6.97 -2.92 -11.25
C ASN A 31 6.34 -2.40 -9.94
N ILE A 32 7.09 -2.43 -8.84
CA ILE A 32 6.62 -1.98 -7.52
C ILE A 32 7.24 -0.63 -7.18
N VAL A 33 6.39 0.39 -7.06
CA VAL A 33 6.76 1.71 -6.55
C VAL A 33 6.41 1.76 -5.07
N PHE A 34 7.41 2.01 -4.24
CA PHE A 34 7.21 2.28 -2.82
C PHE A 34 6.97 3.77 -2.65
N THR A 35 5.83 4.12 -2.09
CA THR A 35 5.39 5.50 -1.91
C THR A 35 4.80 5.67 -0.51
N VAL A 36 4.85 6.89 -0.01
CA VAL A 36 4.14 7.31 1.22
C VAL A 36 2.70 7.75 0.94
N ASP A 37 2.34 7.87 -0.34
CA ASP A 37 0.98 8.20 -0.77
C ASP A 37 0.02 7.04 -0.45
N PRO A 38 -1.03 7.26 0.38
CA PRO A 38 -2.02 6.25 0.71
C PRO A 38 -2.96 5.91 -0.46
N LEU A 39 -2.89 6.64 -1.57
CA LEU A 39 -3.72 6.49 -2.77
C LEU A 39 -5.22 6.55 -2.45
N ALA A 40 -5.63 7.45 -1.55
CA ALA A 40 -6.99 7.51 -1.03
C ALA A 40 -8.06 7.61 -2.14
N GLY A 41 -7.74 8.31 -3.24
CA GLY A 41 -8.63 8.42 -4.41
C GLY A 41 -9.01 7.10 -5.07
N THR A 42 -8.23 6.03 -4.87
CA THR A 42 -8.49 4.71 -5.45
C THR A 42 -9.55 3.91 -4.69
N TYR A 43 -9.82 4.25 -3.42
CA TYR A 43 -10.64 3.42 -2.53
C TYR A 43 -12.11 3.33 -2.95
N LYS A 44 -12.66 4.40 -3.55
CA LYS A 44 -14.03 4.38 -4.10
C LYS A 44 -14.16 3.33 -5.20
N LYS A 45 -13.17 3.25 -6.10
CA LYS A 45 -13.15 2.24 -7.17
C LYS A 45 -12.89 0.85 -6.60
N LEU A 46 -11.95 0.70 -5.65
CA LEU A 46 -11.69 -0.59 -5.00
C LEU A 46 -12.95 -1.17 -4.33
N LEU A 47 -13.74 -0.33 -3.64
CA LEU A 47 -15.00 -0.74 -3.05
C LEU A 47 -16.00 -1.18 -4.14
N GLN A 48 -16.15 -0.40 -5.20
CA GLN A 48 -17.01 -0.74 -6.33
C GLN A 48 -16.60 -2.07 -6.99
N ASP A 49 -15.31 -2.25 -7.26
CA ASP A 49 -14.76 -3.46 -7.88
C ASP A 49 -15.00 -4.68 -6.98
N GLY A 50 -14.77 -4.55 -5.66
CA GLY A 50 -14.98 -5.64 -4.71
C GLY A 50 -16.45 -6.03 -4.54
N VAL A 51 -17.37 -5.05 -4.56
CA VAL A 51 -18.82 -5.33 -4.58
C VAL A 51 -19.20 -6.05 -5.87
N THR A 52 -18.68 -5.59 -7.01
CA THR A 52 -18.92 -6.21 -8.32
C THR A 52 -18.40 -7.64 -8.38
N ALA A 53 -17.23 -7.89 -7.81
CA ALA A 53 -16.61 -9.22 -7.74
C ALA A 53 -17.25 -10.13 -6.67
N GLY A 54 -18.13 -9.61 -5.81
CA GLY A 54 -18.75 -10.35 -4.70
C GLY A 54 -17.79 -10.67 -3.54
N THR A 55 -16.63 -10.01 -3.47
CA THR A 55 -15.63 -10.22 -2.41
C THR A 55 -15.84 -9.33 -1.18
N THR A 56 -16.66 -8.28 -1.32
CA THR A 56 -17.05 -7.39 -0.23
C THR A 56 -18.47 -6.86 -0.41
N LYS A 57 -18.97 -6.11 0.58
CA LYS A 57 -20.28 -5.44 0.56
C LYS A 57 -20.09 -3.94 0.45
N GLN A 58 -21.14 -3.26 0.01
CA GLN A 58 -21.18 -1.80 0.07
C GLN A 58 -21.01 -1.35 1.53
N ALA A 59 -20.15 -0.36 1.74
CA ALA A 59 -19.88 0.22 3.05
C ALA A 59 -19.73 1.74 2.92
N ASP A 60 -19.95 2.45 4.02
CA ASP A 60 -19.50 3.83 4.15
C ASP A 60 -17.99 3.83 4.42
N ILE A 61 -17.24 4.53 3.58
CA ILE A 61 -15.78 4.65 3.66
C ILE A 61 -15.35 6.10 3.96
N ASN A 62 -16.27 6.96 4.38
CA ASN A 62 -15.92 8.29 4.83
C ASN A 62 -15.20 8.22 6.19
N GLY A 63 -14.17 9.06 6.36
CA GLY A 63 -13.42 9.17 7.61
C GLY A 63 -12.38 8.08 7.86
N ILE A 64 -12.10 7.20 6.89
CA ILE A 64 -11.15 6.10 7.06
C ILE A 64 -9.68 6.54 6.97
N PHE A 65 -9.43 7.77 6.52
CA PHE A 65 -8.09 8.36 6.48
C PHE A 65 -7.93 9.47 7.52
N ASP A 66 -6.84 9.41 8.28
CA ASP A 66 -6.29 10.57 9.00
C ASP A 66 -4.84 10.75 8.55
N LEU A 67 -4.62 11.75 7.69
CA LEU A 67 -3.31 12.04 7.10
C LEU A 67 -2.56 13.15 7.83
N THR A 68 -3.06 13.60 9.00
CA THR A 68 -2.45 14.71 9.75
C THR A 68 -0.98 14.43 10.05
N ALA A 69 -0.67 13.26 10.60
CA ALA A 69 0.69 12.88 10.97
C ALA A 69 1.59 12.67 9.75
N LEU A 70 1.04 12.14 8.66
CA LEU A 70 1.79 11.99 7.41
C LEU A 70 2.22 13.35 6.87
N ASN A 71 1.26 14.27 6.75
CA ASN A 71 1.48 15.61 6.22
C ASN A 71 2.41 16.45 7.11
N GLU A 72 2.38 16.25 8.43
CA GLU A 72 3.33 16.86 9.36
C GLU A 72 4.77 16.39 9.12
N VAL A 73 4.96 15.08 8.95
CA VAL A 73 6.31 14.49 8.79
C VAL A 73 6.89 14.74 7.40
N THR A 74 6.07 14.70 6.35
CA THR A 74 6.54 14.91 4.98
C THR A 74 6.67 16.40 4.63
N GLY A 75 5.89 17.27 5.28
CA GLY A 75 5.75 18.68 4.90
C GLY A 75 4.90 18.88 3.63
N ASP A 76 4.36 17.81 3.06
CA ASP A 76 3.53 17.82 1.86
C ASP A 76 2.05 17.66 2.22
N LYS A 77 1.18 18.31 1.44
CA LYS A 77 -0.27 18.09 1.58
C LYS A 77 -0.70 16.87 0.75
N THR A 78 -0.83 15.74 1.42
CA THR A 78 -1.40 14.51 0.84
C THR A 78 -2.91 14.54 0.96
N SER A 79 -3.62 14.24 -0.13
CA SER A 79 -5.09 14.24 -0.13
C SER A 79 -5.68 12.90 0.33
N ALA A 80 -6.67 12.97 1.20
CA ALA A 80 -7.56 11.89 1.60
C ALA A 80 -8.71 11.69 0.58
N ALA A 81 -8.75 12.45 -0.51
CA ALA A 81 -9.75 12.37 -1.58
C ALA A 81 -11.21 12.49 -1.08
N GLY A 82 -11.40 13.29 -0.03
CA GLY A 82 -12.70 13.45 0.65
C GLY A 82 -13.13 12.26 1.50
N LEU A 83 -12.24 11.29 1.75
CA LEU A 83 -12.49 10.10 2.57
C LEU A 83 -11.92 10.25 3.99
N GLY A 84 -11.54 11.46 4.40
CA GLY A 84 -10.95 11.66 5.71
C GLY A 84 -10.34 13.03 5.93
N LYS A 85 -9.47 13.09 6.94
CA LYS A 85 -8.74 14.30 7.34
C LYS A 85 -7.39 14.37 6.63
N GLU A 86 -7.05 15.56 6.15
CA GLU A 86 -5.79 15.92 5.49
C GLU A 86 -5.05 16.96 6.31
#